data_AF-A0A963DMP2-F1
#
_entry.id   AF-A0A963DMP2-F1
#
_cell.length_a   1.000
_cell.length_b   1.000
_cell.length_c   1.000
_cell.angle_alpha   90.00
_cell.angle_beta   90.00
_cell.angle_gamma   90.00
#
_symmetry.space_group_name_H-M   'P 1'
#
loop_
_entity.id
_entity.type
_entity.pdbx_description
1 polymer ?
#
loop_
_entity_poly.entity_id
_entity_poly.type
_entity_poly.pdbx_seq_one_letter_code
_entity_poly.pdbx_strand_id
1 'polypeptide(L)'
;NAENVHTLIEFRSRCKVLVAIGACALNGGVPAMRNQYDLKECLEESYVRGIGLVNAQIPSDPEIPLLLNKVHPIHEVVKIDYSLPGCPPSADTIWTFINELLSGQPIALSYRQVHYD
;
A
#
# COMPACT_ATOMS: atom_id res chain seq x y z
N ASN A 1 3.71 -8.58 -0.27
CA ASN A 1 4.55 -9.78 -0.51
C ASN A 1 5.94 -9.48 0.07
N ALA A 2 6.85 -10.45 0.07
CA ALA A 2 8.20 -10.28 0.60
C ALA A 2 9.00 -9.18 -0.12
N GLU A 3 8.84 -9.07 -1.43
CA GLU A 3 9.50 -8.04 -2.23
C GLU A 3 9.08 -6.61 -1.85
N ASN A 4 7.78 -6.35 -1.64
CA ASN A 4 7.30 -5.05 -1.19
C ASN A 4 7.93 -4.63 0.16
N VAL A 5 8.16 -5.59 1.06
CA VAL A 5 8.84 -5.32 2.34
C VAL A 5 10.30 -4.95 2.11
N HIS A 6 11.00 -5.73 1.27
CA HIS A 6 12.39 -5.45 0.90
C HIS A 6 12.53 -4.05 0.28
N THR A 7 11.73 -3.75 -0.74
CA THR A 7 11.72 -2.46 -1.44
C THR A 7 11.40 -1.32 -0.49
N LEU A 8 10.43 -1.48 0.42
CA LEU A 8 10.08 -0.44 1.39
C LEU A 8 11.22 -0.14 2.38
N ILE A 9 11.89 -1.18 2.89
CA ILE A 9 13.05 -1.03 3.78
C ILE A 9 14.19 -0.34 3.05
N GLU A 10 14.50 -0.78 1.82
CA GLU A 10 15.52 -0.16 0.99
C GLU A 10 15.20 1.31 0.71
N PHE A 11 13.96 1.61 0.31
CA PHE A 11 13.51 2.97 0.03
C PHE A 11 13.62 3.86 1.27
N ARG A 12 13.27 3.34 2.46
CA ARG A 12 13.44 4.08 3.72
C ARG A 12 14.91 4.37 4.02
N SER A 13 15.80 3.43 3.79
CA SER A 13 17.24 3.61 4.03
C SER A 13 17.88 4.68 3.13
N ARG A 14 17.23 4.99 2.00
CA ARG A 14 17.73 5.91 0.97
C ARG A 14 17.01 7.26 0.94
N CYS A 15 16.05 7.51 1.83
CA CYS A 15 15.31 8.77 1.86
C CYS A 15 15.44 9.48 3.22
N LYS A 16 15.48 10.82 3.18
CA LYS A 16 15.42 11.66 4.40
C LYS A 16 14.00 11.82 4.91
N VAL A 17 13.04 11.89 4.00
CA VAL A 17 11.62 12.05 4.26
C VAL A 17 10.88 10.94 3.51
N LEU A 18 10.07 10.16 4.22
CA LEU A 18 9.20 9.12 3.68
C LEU A 18 7.74 9.48 3.94
N VAL A 19 6.93 9.44 2.89
CA VAL A 19 5.52 9.83 2.93
C VAL A 19 4.66 8.62 2.58
N ALA A 20 3.69 8.29 3.42
CA ALA A 20 2.64 7.34 3.08
C ALA A 20 1.59 8.06 2.24
N ILE A 21 1.38 7.63 0.99
CA ILE A 21 0.43 8.26 0.06
C ILE A 21 -0.73 7.32 -0.21
N GLY A 22 -1.92 7.76 0.19
CA GLY A 22 -3.19 7.09 -0.07
C GLY A 22 -3.54 5.94 0.88
N ALA A 23 -4.81 5.55 0.86
CA ALA A 23 -5.40 4.57 1.79
C ALA A 23 -4.61 3.25 1.86
N CYS A 24 -4.17 2.72 0.71
CA CYS A 24 -3.36 1.49 0.67
C CYS A 24 -2.09 1.58 1.53
N ALA A 25 -1.38 2.70 1.51
CA ALA A 25 -0.19 2.89 2.32
C ALA A 25 -0.52 3.18 3.79
N LEU A 26 -1.59 3.95 4.04
CA LEU A 26 -1.99 4.41 5.37
C LEU A 26 -2.59 3.29 6.23
N ASN A 27 -3.51 2.49 5.68
CA ASN A 27 -4.28 1.49 6.44
C ASN A 27 -4.43 0.15 5.72
N GLY A 28 -3.73 -0.05 4.60
CA GLY A 28 -3.80 -1.27 3.78
C GLY A 28 -4.87 -1.23 2.68
N GLY A 29 -5.84 -0.32 2.75
CA GLY A 29 -6.85 -0.07 1.73
C GLY A 29 -7.72 -1.29 1.38
N VAL A 30 -8.30 -1.27 0.17
CA VAL A 30 -9.08 -2.40 -0.37
C VAL A 30 -8.28 -3.72 -0.35
N PRO A 31 -6.97 -3.77 -0.67
CA PRO A 31 -6.20 -5.02 -0.57
C PRO A 31 -6.22 -5.67 0.82
N ALA A 32 -6.29 -4.88 1.90
CA ALA A 32 -6.33 -5.40 3.26
C ALA A 32 -7.68 -6.04 3.64
N MET A 33 -8.73 -5.91 2.82
CA MET A 33 -9.99 -6.64 3.04
C MET A 33 -9.79 -8.15 3.02
N ARG A 34 -8.78 -8.66 2.28
CA ARG A 34 -8.45 -10.10 2.30
C ARG A 34 -7.97 -10.60 3.65
N ASN A 35 -7.59 -9.71 4.59
CA ASN A 35 -7.09 -10.10 5.91
C ASN A 35 -8.16 -10.76 6.80
N GLN A 36 -9.43 -10.75 6.36
CA GLN A 36 -10.53 -11.46 6.99
C GLN A 36 -10.56 -12.97 6.64
N TYR A 37 -9.78 -13.38 5.63
CA TYR A 37 -9.72 -14.75 5.12
C TYR A 37 -8.30 -15.29 5.22
N ASP A 38 -8.16 -16.62 5.19
CA ASP A 38 -6.85 -17.24 5.13
C ASP A 38 -6.22 -17.03 3.75
N LEU A 39 -4.92 -16.74 3.71
CA LEU A 39 -4.18 -16.53 2.45
C LEU A 39 -4.35 -17.70 1.48
N LYS A 40 -4.35 -18.93 2.01
CA LYS A 40 -4.55 -20.15 1.23
C LYS A 40 -5.93 -20.15 0.55
N GLU A 41 -6.99 -19.77 1.28
CA GLU A 41 -8.34 -19.71 0.73
C GLU A 41 -8.44 -18.70 -0.41
N CYS A 42 -7.82 -17.51 -0.25
CA CYS A 42 -7.77 -16.49 -1.30
C CYS A 42 -7.08 -17.00 -2.59
N LEU A 43 -5.96 -17.73 -2.43
CA LEU A 43 -5.19 -18.28 -3.55
C LEU A 43 -5.97 -19.39 -4.26
N GLU A 44 -6.54 -20.32 -3.49
CA GLU A 44 -7.34 -21.40 -4.07
C GLU A 44 -8.59 -20.87 -4.78
N GLU A 45 -9.22 -19.81 -4.25
CA GLU A 45 -10.36 -19.18 -4.92
C GLU A 45 -9.96 -18.63 -6.29
N SER A 46 -8.83 -17.96 -6.35
CA SER A 46 -8.37 -17.28 -7.57
C SER A 46 -7.81 -18.25 -8.61
N TYR A 47 -7.12 -19.32 -8.19
CA TYR A 47 -6.31 -20.15 -9.08
C TYR A 47 -6.75 -21.62 -9.18
N VAL A 48 -7.68 -22.07 -8.32
CA VAL A 48 -8.13 -23.48 -8.29
C VAL A 48 -9.63 -23.60 -8.49
N ARG A 49 -10.43 -22.80 -7.79
CA ARG A 49 -11.91 -22.87 -7.81
C ARG A 49 -12.58 -21.87 -8.75
N GLY A 50 -11.82 -20.93 -9.31
CA GLY A 50 -12.32 -19.91 -10.22
C GLY A 50 -13.04 -20.48 -11.45
N ILE A 51 -14.04 -19.74 -11.94
CA ILE A 51 -14.81 -20.11 -13.13
C ILE A 51 -13.96 -19.87 -14.38
N GLY A 52 -13.92 -20.85 -15.28
CA GLY A 52 -13.22 -20.72 -16.57
C GLY A 52 -11.71 -20.95 -16.50
N LEU A 53 -11.22 -21.56 -15.41
CA LEU A 53 -9.80 -21.89 -15.28
C LEU A 53 -9.36 -23.02 -16.23
N VAL A 54 -8.15 -22.87 -16.76
CA VAL A 54 -7.41 -23.89 -17.50
C VAL A 54 -6.12 -24.15 -16.75
N ASN A 55 -5.77 -25.42 -16.53
CA ASN A 55 -4.59 -25.83 -15.74
C ASN A 55 -4.58 -25.22 -14.32
N ALA A 56 -5.69 -25.41 -13.59
CA ALA A 56 -5.90 -24.91 -12.23
C ALA A 56 -4.81 -25.37 -11.26
N GLN A 57 -3.97 -24.43 -10.83
CA GLN A 57 -2.92 -24.65 -9.83
C GLN A 57 -2.47 -23.30 -9.24
N ILE A 58 -2.05 -23.31 -7.98
CA ILE A 58 -1.45 -22.12 -7.36
C ILE A 58 -0.06 -21.91 -7.97
N PRO A 59 0.25 -20.71 -8.52
CA PRO A 59 1.58 -20.42 -9.02
C PRO A 59 2.65 -20.57 -7.93
N SER A 60 3.76 -21.24 -8.27
CA SER A 60 4.86 -21.55 -7.34
C SER A 60 6.24 -21.32 -7.95
N ASP A 61 6.31 -20.58 -9.06
CA ASP A 61 7.57 -20.22 -9.68
C ASP A 61 8.43 -19.36 -8.72
N PRO A 62 9.73 -19.65 -8.56
CA PRO A 62 10.63 -18.85 -7.72
C PRO A 62 10.69 -17.35 -8.06
N GLU A 63 10.34 -16.95 -9.29
CA GLU A 63 10.25 -15.54 -9.69
C GLU A 63 9.08 -14.81 -9.02
N ILE A 64 8.10 -15.55 -8.47
CA ILE A 64 6.91 -14.97 -7.83
C ILE A 64 7.21 -14.73 -6.34
N PRO A 65 7.17 -13.47 -5.87
CA PRO A 65 7.49 -13.18 -4.48
C PRO A 65 6.43 -13.75 -3.54
N LEU A 66 6.88 -14.35 -2.45
CA LEU A 66 6.00 -14.91 -1.41
C LEU A 66 5.02 -13.85 -0.88
N LEU A 67 3.73 -14.16 -0.91
CA LEU A 67 2.72 -13.33 -0.27
C LEU A 67 2.91 -13.36 1.26
N LEU A 68 2.66 -12.22 1.90
CA LEU A 68 2.57 -12.17 3.35
C LEU A 68 1.21 -12.74 3.77
N ASN A 69 1.13 -13.33 4.97
CA ASN A 69 -0.14 -13.83 5.52
C ASN A 69 -1.22 -12.74 5.51
N LYS A 70 -0.87 -11.52 5.91
CA LYS A 70 -1.75 -10.34 5.88
C LYS A 70 -1.14 -9.20 5.08
N VAL A 71 -1.99 -8.31 4.58
CA VAL A 71 -1.60 -6.99 4.08
C VAL A 71 -1.40 -6.08 5.28
N HIS A 72 -0.32 -5.31 5.28
CA HIS A 72 0.02 -4.37 6.35
C HIS A 72 0.17 -2.97 5.77
N PRO A 73 -0.27 -1.91 6.46
CA PRO A 73 0.11 -0.55 6.14
C PRO A 73 1.62 -0.36 6.31
N ILE A 74 2.19 0.59 5.57
CA ILE A 74 3.66 0.70 5.49
C ILE A 74 4.31 1.15 6.81
N HIS A 75 3.54 1.80 7.70
CA HIS A 75 4.01 2.25 9.00
C HIS A 75 4.21 1.10 10.01
N GLU A 76 3.69 -0.10 9.74
CA GLU A 76 4.00 -1.29 10.54
C GLU A 76 5.38 -1.88 10.21
N VAL A 77 5.97 -1.51 9.07
CA VAL A 77 7.25 -2.04 8.59
C VAL A 77 8.39 -1.04 8.81
N VAL A 78 8.16 0.24 8.52
CA VAL A 78 9.18 1.30 8.65
C VAL A 78 8.57 2.58 9.22
N LYS A 79 9.41 3.44 9.81
CA LYS A 79 9.00 4.77 10.25
C LYS A 79 8.60 5.64 9.04
N ILE A 80 7.43 6.27 9.13
CA ILE A 80 6.91 7.24 8.16
C ILE A 80 6.97 8.65 8.77
N ASP A 81 7.31 9.65 7.96
CA ASP A 81 7.42 11.04 8.42
C ASP A 81 6.10 11.83 8.19
N TYR A 82 5.40 11.56 7.08
CA TYR A 82 4.12 12.19 6.75
C TYR A 82 3.11 11.20 6.16
N SER A 83 1.82 11.49 6.28
CA SER A 83 0.75 10.70 5.67
C SER A 83 -0.19 11.60 4.87
N LEU A 84 -0.51 11.19 3.65
CA LEU A 84 -1.41 11.90 2.73
C LEU A 84 -2.65 11.04 2.46
N PRO A 85 -3.82 11.37 3.05
CA PRO A 85 -5.03 10.55 2.90
C PRO A 85 -5.68 10.69 1.52
N GLY A 86 -6.50 9.70 1.15
CA GLY A 86 -7.30 9.63 -0.09
C GLY A 86 -7.18 8.29 -0.82
N CYS A 87 -8.17 7.93 -1.65
CA CYS A 87 -8.15 6.69 -2.43
C CYS A 87 -8.54 6.90 -3.92
N PRO A 88 -7.82 7.77 -4.68
CA PRO A 88 -6.50 8.34 -4.36
C PRO A 88 -6.58 9.77 -3.80
N PRO A 89 -5.52 10.28 -3.14
CA PRO A 89 -5.43 11.70 -2.80
C PRO A 89 -5.60 12.59 -4.04
N SER A 90 -6.36 13.67 -3.92
CA SER A 90 -6.60 14.56 -5.06
C SER A 90 -5.31 15.24 -5.55
N ALA A 91 -5.27 15.61 -6.84
CA ALA A 91 -4.12 16.28 -7.43
C ALA A 91 -3.76 17.58 -6.70
N ASP A 92 -4.77 18.36 -6.30
CA ASP A 92 -4.59 19.59 -5.51
C ASP A 92 -3.97 19.30 -4.14
N THR A 93 -4.35 18.19 -3.51
CA THR A 93 -3.82 17.76 -2.21
C THR A 93 -2.34 17.38 -2.33
N ILE A 94 -1.97 16.64 -3.37
CA ILE A 94 -0.57 16.29 -3.67
C ILE A 94 0.24 17.55 -3.97
N TRP A 95 -0.31 18.47 -4.77
CA TRP A 95 0.32 19.72 -5.14
C TRP A 95 0.59 20.62 -3.92
N THR A 96 -0.40 20.84 -3.06
CA THR A 96 -0.24 21.60 -1.82
C THR A 96 0.82 20.96 -0.93
N PHE A 97 0.73 19.64 -0.70
CA PHE A 97 1.67 18.92 0.15
C PHE A 97 3.13 19.07 -0.31
N ILE A 98 3.39 18.85 -1.61
CA ILE A 98 4.75 18.95 -2.15
C ILE A 98 5.29 20.38 -2.02
N ASN A 99 4.49 21.40 -2.35
CA ASN A 99 4.93 22.80 -2.28
C ASN A 99 5.21 23.26 -0.84
N GLU A 100 4.35 22.90 0.10
CA GLU A 100 4.56 23.25 1.52
C GLU A 100 5.80 22.55 2.09
N LEU A 101 5.99 21.26 1.77
CA LEU A 101 7.17 20.50 2.17
C LEU A 101 8.46 21.11 1.62
N LEU A 102 8.50 21.47 0.32
CA LEU A 102 9.66 22.09 -0.31
C LEU A 102 9.95 23.51 0.22
N SER A 103 8.90 24.23 0.63
CA SER A 103 9.03 25.60 1.14
C SER A 103 9.37 25.66 2.64
N GLY A 104 9.51 24.49 3.30
CA GLY A 104 9.73 24.41 4.75
C GLY A 104 8.58 24.95 5.58
N GLN A 105 7.37 25.05 5.01
CA GLN A 105 6.17 25.53 5.68
C GLN A 105 5.48 24.37 6.41
N PRO A 106 4.70 24.66 7.48
CA PRO A 106 3.79 23.68 8.05
C PRO A 106 2.83 23.15 6.98
N ILE A 107 2.64 21.83 6.94
CA ILE A 107 1.73 21.22 5.97
C ILE A 107 0.29 21.45 6.43
N ALA A 108 -0.48 22.21 5.65
CA ALA A 108 -1.80 22.71 5.99
C ALA A 108 -2.81 22.36 4.88
N LEU A 109 -3.37 21.15 4.97
CA LEU A 109 -4.44 20.73 4.06
C LEU A 109 -5.78 21.30 4.51
N SER A 110 -6.52 21.93 3.58
CA SER A 110 -7.88 22.38 3.86
C SER A 110 -8.84 21.20 4.07
N TYR A 111 -9.97 21.42 4.74
CA TYR A 111 -10.98 20.37 4.95
C TYR A 111 -11.43 19.70 3.63
N ARG A 112 -11.51 20.44 2.53
CA ARG A 112 -11.90 19.90 1.21
C ARG A 112 -10.82 19.02 0.55
N GLN A 113 -9.57 19.14 1.00
CA GLN A 113 -8.44 18.34 0.53
C GLN A 113 -8.27 17.04 1.33
N VAL A 114 -8.93 16.92 2.48
CA VAL A 114 -8.86 15.72 3.31
C VAL A 114 -10.05 14.83 3.04
N HIS A 115 -9.81 13.70 2.39
CA HIS A 115 -10.79 12.65 2.14
C HIS A 115 -10.16 11.26 2.26
N TYR A 116 -10.98 10.22 2.38
CA TYR A 116 -10.53 8.84 2.62
C TYR A 116 -11.12 7.84 1.61
N ASP A 117 -12.08 8.29 0.83
CA ASP A 117 -12.68 7.62 -0.32
C ASP A 117 -11.89 7.86 -1.61
#